data_AF-A0A8J7QGV0-F1
#
_entry.id   AF-A0A8J7QGV0-F1
#
_cell.length_a   1.000
_cell.length_b   1.000
_cell.length_c   1.000
_cell.angle_alpha   90.00
_cell.angle_beta   90.00
_cell.angle_gamma   90.00
#
_symmetry.space_group_name_H-M   'P 1'
#
loop_
_entity.id
_entity.type
_entity.pdbx_description
1 polymer ?
#
loop_
_entity_poly.entity_id
_entity_poly.type
_entity_poly.pdbx_seq_one_letter_code
_entity_poly.pdbx_strand_id
1 'polypeptide(L)'
;MRWPWMVILFLGACLPSAAGTPDRAASAATVEPPPAHHHPKRRLMDVRVQNLDLRNASLFDTLRFLADRAHVQLAIDPEVRDRKVTIKIKDLPVLQVLELLLYSEGLDYQLLGADAIRVR
;
A
#
# COMPACT_ATOMS: atom_id res chain seq x y z
N MET A 1 -73.49 -39.75 16.35
CA MET A 1 -73.23 -38.35 16.78
C MET A 1 -71.74 -38.12 16.60
N ARG A 2 -71.35 -37.47 15.49
CA ARG A 2 -70.91 -36.06 15.46
C ARG A 2 -69.82 -35.82 16.49
N TRP A 3 -68.57 -35.70 16.04
CA TRP A 3 -67.76 -34.50 16.28
C TRP A 3 -66.67 -34.36 15.19
N PRO A 4 -66.43 -33.14 14.68
CA PRO A 4 -65.60 -32.90 13.50
C PRO A 4 -64.22 -32.33 13.87
N TRP A 5 -63.30 -32.46 12.92
CA TRP A 5 -62.15 -31.57 12.70
C TRP A 5 -61.09 -31.52 13.81
N MET A 6 -60.03 -32.29 13.61
CA MET A 6 -58.70 -31.84 14.02
C MET A 6 -57.65 -32.40 13.06
N VAL A 7 -57.56 -31.78 11.88
CA VAL A 7 -56.39 -31.86 11.00
C VAL A 7 -55.47 -30.72 11.41
N ILE A 8 -54.40 -31.03 12.14
CA ILE A 8 -53.15 -30.25 12.09
C ILE A 8 -52.01 -31.26 12.15
N LEU A 9 -51.64 -31.78 10.98
CA LEU A 9 -50.35 -32.39 10.73
C LEU A 9 -49.56 -31.34 9.95
N PHE A 10 -48.70 -30.60 10.65
CA PHE A 10 -47.50 -30.06 10.04
C PHE A 10 -46.33 -30.36 10.97
N LEU A 11 -45.71 -31.48 10.65
CA LEU A 11 -44.33 -31.80 11.01
C LEU A 11 -43.46 -30.68 10.42
N GLY A 12 -42.85 -29.86 11.26
CA GLY A 12 -41.97 -28.81 10.78
C GLY A 12 -41.32 -28.04 11.91
N ALA A 13 -40.00 -27.92 11.84
CA ALA A 13 -39.09 -27.18 12.74
C ALA A 13 -38.78 -27.91 14.06
N CYS A 14 -37.55 -27.92 14.59
CA CYS A 14 -36.23 -27.53 14.12
C CYS A 14 -35.29 -28.10 15.20
N LEU A 15 -34.34 -28.96 14.86
CA LEU A 15 -33.25 -29.31 15.79
C LEU A 15 -32.21 -28.17 15.78
N PRO A 16 -31.75 -27.66 16.94
CA PRO A 16 -30.67 -26.68 16.99
C PRO A 16 -29.34 -27.42 16.81
N SER A 17 -28.73 -27.29 15.64
CA SER A 17 -27.36 -27.76 15.41
C SER A 17 -26.39 -26.60 15.65
N ALA A 18 -25.59 -26.76 16.70
CA ALA A 18 -24.50 -25.87 17.05
C ALA A 18 -23.39 -25.91 15.98
N ALA A 19 -22.97 -24.75 15.49
CA ALA A 19 -21.64 -24.53 14.93
C ALA A 19 -21.39 -23.03 14.86
N GLY A 20 -20.30 -22.57 15.49
CA GLY A 20 -20.02 -21.15 15.67
C GLY A 20 -19.64 -20.41 14.39
N THR A 21 -19.76 -19.09 14.43
CA THR A 21 -18.66 -18.11 14.31
C THR A 21 -19.27 -16.71 14.17
N PRO A 22 -18.69 -15.69 14.81
CA PRO A 22 -19.11 -14.31 14.66
C PRO A 22 -18.26 -13.66 13.56
N ASP A 23 -18.69 -13.66 12.30
CA ASP A 23 -18.08 -12.73 11.33
C ASP A 23 -18.91 -12.63 10.05
N ARG A 24 -19.87 -11.70 10.05
CA ARG A 24 -20.37 -11.15 8.78
C ARG A 24 -20.77 -9.71 8.98
N ALA A 25 -19.83 -8.92 9.50
CA ALA A 25 -19.72 -7.54 9.07
C ALA A 25 -19.43 -7.59 7.58
N ALA A 26 -20.48 -7.53 6.77
CA ALA A 26 -20.39 -7.18 5.37
C ALA A 26 -19.89 -5.73 5.30
N SER A 27 -18.59 -5.55 5.57
CA SER A 27 -17.82 -4.44 5.05
C SER A 27 -17.90 -4.60 3.53
N ALA A 28 -18.81 -3.83 2.95
CA ALA A 28 -18.68 -3.39 1.58
C ALA A 28 -17.32 -2.69 1.46
N ALA A 29 -16.27 -3.49 1.24
CA ALA A 29 -15.06 -3.02 0.61
C ALA A 29 -15.50 -2.51 -0.76
N THR A 30 -15.67 -1.20 -0.85
CA THR A 30 -15.52 -0.44 -2.09
C THR A 30 -14.31 -1.03 -2.81
N VAL A 31 -14.54 -1.88 -3.80
CA VAL A 31 -13.52 -2.23 -4.77
C VAL A 31 -13.32 -0.96 -5.58
N GLU A 32 -12.43 -0.10 -5.09
CA GLU A 32 -11.83 0.93 -5.92
C GLU A 32 -11.37 0.25 -7.23
N PRO A 33 -11.68 0.82 -8.40
CA PRO A 33 -11.17 0.30 -9.65
C PRO A 33 -9.66 0.14 -9.52
N PRO A 34 -9.06 -0.99 -9.95
CA PRO A 34 -7.62 -1.19 -9.86
C PRO A 34 -6.95 0.02 -10.52
N PRO A 35 -6.04 0.72 -9.82
CA PRO A 35 -5.37 1.88 -10.39
C PRO A 35 -4.76 1.42 -11.70
N ALA A 36 -5.11 2.09 -12.79
CA ALA A 36 -4.50 1.85 -14.09
C ALA A 36 -3.00 1.63 -13.88
N HIS A 37 -2.44 0.59 -14.50
CA HIS A 37 -1.05 0.17 -14.41
C HIS A 37 -0.11 1.35 -14.71
N HIS A 38 0.07 2.23 -13.72
CA HIS A 38 0.91 3.40 -13.79
C HIS A 38 2.24 2.94 -13.27
N HIS A 39 3.13 2.59 -14.21
CA HIS A 39 4.50 2.24 -13.92
C HIS A 39 5.05 3.14 -12.79
N PRO A 40 5.82 2.58 -11.83
CA PRO A 40 6.24 3.34 -10.65
C PRO A 40 6.97 4.62 -11.04
N LYS A 41 7.76 4.51 -12.12
CA LYS A 41 8.47 5.61 -12.76
C LYS A 41 7.58 6.77 -13.18
N ARG A 42 6.36 6.50 -13.67
CA ARG A 42 5.42 7.52 -14.14
C ARG A 42 4.86 8.32 -12.95
N ARG A 43 4.47 7.64 -11.87
CA ARG A 43 4.02 8.32 -10.63
C ARG A 43 5.12 9.20 -10.02
N LEU A 44 6.36 8.71 -10.01
CA LEU A 44 7.52 9.46 -9.53
C LEU A 44 7.86 10.70 -10.39
N MET A 45 7.46 10.71 -11.67
CA MET A 45 7.66 11.85 -12.58
C MET A 45 6.58 12.93 -12.41
N ASP A 46 5.35 12.54 -12.08
CA ASP A 46 4.22 13.46 -11.86
C ASP A 46 4.32 14.22 -10.53
N VAL A 47 4.84 13.58 -9.47
CA VAL A 47 4.98 14.22 -8.16
C VAL A 47 6.25 15.07 -8.09
N ARG A 48 6.10 16.33 -7.65
CA ARG A 48 7.22 17.27 -7.47
C ARG A 48 7.49 17.57 -6.00
N VAL A 49 8.76 17.73 -5.69
CA VAL A 49 9.25 18.14 -4.37
C VAL A 49 9.68 19.59 -4.44
N GLN A 50 8.97 20.44 -3.71
CA GLN A 50 9.28 21.87 -3.57
C GLN A 50 10.09 22.08 -2.29
N ASN A 51 11.23 22.78 -2.40
CA ASN A 51 12.10 23.18 -1.28
C ASN A 51 12.38 22.07 -0.25
N LEU A 52 13.10 21.02 -0.65
CA LEU A 52 13.59 20.00 0.27
C LEU A 52 15.06 20.28 0.58
N ASP A 53 15.35 20.66 1.83
CA ASP A 53 16.71 20.87 2.35
C ASP A 53 16.96 19.78 3.39
N LEU A 54 17.74 18.78 3.00
CA LEU A 54 18.14 17.67 3.85
C LEU A 54 19.60 17.88 4.25
N ARG A 55 19.86 17.92 5.54
CA ARG A 55 21.21 18.09 6.09
C ARG A 55 21.51 16.94 7.01
N ASN A 56 22.49 16.11 6.62
CA ASN A 56 22.88 14.94 7.38
C ASN A 56 21.67 14.05 7.74
N ALA A 57 20.69 13.99 6.84
CA ALA A 57 19.45 13.27 7.04
C ALA A 57 19.67 11.80 6.75
N SER A 58 18.94 10.94 7.46
CA SER A 58 18.90 9.51 7.18
C SER A 58 18.40 9.29 5.75
N LEU A 59 19.19 8.59 4.95
CA LEU A 59 18.80 8.22 3.59
C LEU A 59 17.54 7.36 3.63
N PHE A 60 17.44 6.46 4.59
CA PHE A 60 16.26 5.63 4.80
C PHE A 60 14.98 6.45 4.99
N ASP A 61 15.01 7.42 5.90
CA ASP A 61 13.84 8.28 6.18
C ASP A 61 13.48 9.14 4.97
N THR A 62 14.50 9.62 4.26
CA THR A 62 14.33 10.40 3.03
C THR A 62 13.66 9.58 1.94
N LEU A 63 14.18 8.38 1.65
CA LEU A 63 13.63 7.49 0.63
C LEU A 63 12.20 7.05 0.99
N ARG A 64 11.95 6.74 2.27
CA ARG A 64 10.61 6.43 2.77
C ARG A 64 9.65 7.61 2.57
N PHE A 65 10.08 8.83 2.87
CA PHE A 65 9.28 10.03 2.66
C PHE A 65 8.93 10.25 1.18
N LEU A 66 9.90 10.03 0.28
CA LEU A 66 9.67 10.12 -1.16
C LEU A 66 8.71 9.04 -1.66
N ALA A 67 8.84 7.81 -1.14
CA ALA A 67 7.97 6.70 -1.47
C ALA A 67 6.53 6.93 -1.02
N ASP A 68 6.34 7.46 0.19
CA ASP A 68 5.04 7.82 0.76
C ASP A 68 4.34 8.89 -0.10
N ARG A 69 5.08 9.95 -0.50
CA ARG A 69 4.56 10.99 -1.38
C ARG A 69 4.19 10.50 -2.78
N ALA A 70 4.91 9.51 -3.31
CA ALA A 70 4.64 8.95 -4.63
C ALA A 70 3.66 7.76 -4.58
N HIS A 71 3.19 7.37 -3.38
CA HIS A 71 2.38 6.17 -3.15
C HIS A 71 2.97 4.90 -3.77
N VAL A 72 4.29 4.72 -3.67
CA VAL A 72 5.02 3.54 -4.16
C VAL A 72 5.53 2.69 -3.01
N GLN A 73 5.61 1.37 -3.23
CA GLN A 73 6.23 0.46 -2.27
C GLN A 73 7.74 0.53 -2.42
N LEU A 74 8.46 0.68 -1.32
CA LEU A 74 9.92 0.80 -1.33
C LEU A 74 10.55 -0.29 -0.46
N ALA A 75 11.42 -1.09 -1.07
CA ALA A 75 12.28 -2.06 -0.42
C ALA A 75 13.70 -1.49 -0.35
N ILE A 76 14.20 -1.24 0.86
CA ILE A 76 15.54 -0.70 1.08
C ILE A 76 16.40 -1.80 1.69
N ASP A 77 17.50 -2.15 1.02
CA ASP A 77 18.48 -3.10 1.55
C ASP A 77 19.13 -2.54 2.85
N PRO A 78 19.42 -3.41 3.84
CA PRO A 78 19.84 -2.97 5.17
C PRO A 78 21.14 -2.14 5.15
N GLU A 79 22.03 -2.41 4.20
CA GLU A 79 23.31 -1.72 4.00
C GLU A 79 23.16 -0.23 3.64
N VAL A 80 21.97 0.17 3.16
CA VAL A 80 21.65 1.54 2.76
C VAL A 80 21.09 2.36 3.94
N ARG A 81 20.63 1.69 5.01
CA ARG A 81 19.86 2.36 6.08
C ARG A 81 20.69 3.28 6.96
N ASP A 82 21.96 2.96 7.16
CA ASP A 82 22.87 3.74 8.03
C ASP A 82 23.49 4.95 7.31
N ARG A 83 23.23 5.10 6.01
CA ARG A 83 23.79 6.19 5.19
C ARG A 83 23.04 7.50 5.44
N LYS A 84 23.80 8.59 5.35
CA LYS A 84 23.28 9.94 5.54
C LYS A 84 23.56 10.78 4.32
N VAL A 85 22.57 11.56 3.93
CA VAL A 85 22.63 12.40 2.74
C VAL A 85 22.45 13.86 3.11
N THR A 86 23.15 14.71 2.35
CA THR A 86 22.98 16.16 2.42
C THR A 86 22.69 16.64 1.02
N ILE A 87 21.46 17.08 0.79
CA ILE A 87 21.01 17.53 -0.52
C ILE A 87 20.04 18.69 -0.36
N LYS A 88 20.19 19.67 -1.26
CA LYS A 88 19.27 20.79 -1.36
C LYS A 88 18.59 20.78 -2.71
N ILE A 89 17.27 20.69 -2.69
CA ILE A 89 16.43 20.49 -3.86
C ILE A 89 15.47 21.64 -3.98
N LYS A 90 15.38 22.20 -5.18
CA LYS A 90 14.46 23.28 -5.50
C LYS A 90 13.66 22.92 -6.74
N ASP A 91 12.41 22.54 -6.53
CA ASP A 91 11.44 22.17 -7.58
C ASP A 91 11.93 21.07 -8.52
N LEU A 92 12.14 19.86 -7.99
CA LEU A 92 12.49 18.69 -8.80
C LEU A 92 11.43 17.58 -8.67
N PRO A 93 11.21 16.80 -9.74
CA PRO A 93 10.34 15.62 -9.67
C PRO A 93 10.95 14.55 -8.75
N VAL A 94 10.11 13.81 -8.04
CA VAL A 94 10.54 12.80 -7.05
C VAL A 94 11.49 11.78 -7.68
N LEU A 95 11.28 11.39 -8.94
CA LEU A 95 12.19 10.50 -9.65
C LEU A 95 13.61 11.06 -9.73
N GLN A 96 13.77 12.33 -10.13
CA GLN A 96 15.10 12.94 -10.25
C GLN A 96 15.74 13.12 -8.87
N VAL A 97 14.93 13.43 -7.85
CA VAL A 97 15.41 13.48 -6.46
C VAL A 97 15.94 12.11 -6.03
N LEU A 98 15.18 11.05 -6.29
CA LEU A 98 15.57 9.68 -5.99
C LEU A 98 16.86 9.31 -6.73
N GLU A 99 16.93 9.55 -8.04
CA GLU A 99 18.14 9.28 -8.84
C GLU A 99 19.36 10.04 -8.32
N LEU A 100 19.19 11.30 -7.92
CA LEU A 100 20.29 12.12 -7.42
C LEU A 100 20.79 11.63 -6.05
N LEU A 101 19.88 11.20 -5.17
CA LEU A 101 20.20 10.60 -3.87
C LEU A 101 20.94 9.28 -4.00
N LEU A 102 20.51 8.44 -4.95
CA LEU A 102 21.15 7.15 -5.21
C LEU A 102 22.52 7.34 -5.85
N TYR A 103 22.61 8.23 -6.84
CA TYR A 103 23.86 8.55 -7.53
C TYR A 103 24.93 9.11 -6.58
N SER A 104 24.55 9.97 -5.62
CA SER A 104 25.51 10.53 -4.66
C SER A 104 26.17 9.47 -3.77
N GLU A 105 25.47 8.36 -3.53
CA GLU A 105 25.91 7.27 -2.66
C GLU A 105 26.44 6.06 -3.44
N GLY A 106 26.45 6.12 -4.78
CA GLY A 106 26.82 5.02 -5.65
C GLY A 106 25.84 3.84 -5.59
N LEU A 107 24.57 4.12 -5.28
CA LEU A 107 23.50 3.13 -5.18
C LEU A 107 22.70 3.07 -6.47
N ASP A 108 22.06 1.94 -6.69
CA ASP A 108 21.16 1.72 -7.81
C ASP A 108 19.76 1.36 -7.33
N TYR A 109 18.76 1.57 -8.19
CA TYR A 109 17.40 1.09 -7.95
C TYR A 109 16.96 0.08 -9.00
N GLN A 110 16.14 -0.87 -8.56
CA GLN A 110 15.52 -1.87 -9.40
C GLN A 110 14.01 -1.82 -9.22
N LEU A 111 13.28 -1.73 -10.34
CA LEU A 111 11.82 -1.75 -10.32
C LEU A 111 11.35 -3.21 -10.09
N LEU A 112 10.70 -3.44 -8.95
CA LEU A 112 10.06 -4.70 -8.61
C LEU A 112 8.58 -4.63 -9.04
N GLY A 113 8.30 -5.00 -10.28
CA GLY A 113 6.92 -5.08 -10.78
C GLY A 113 6.25 -3.72 -11.02
N ALA A 114 4.95 -3.63 -10.71
CA ALA A 114 4.10 -2.53 -11.13
C ALA A 114 4.17 -1.29 -10.22
N ASP A 115 4.46 -1.45 -8.92
CA ASP A 115 4.44 -0.35 -7.94
C ASP A 115 5.53 -0.44 -6.86
N ALA A 116 6.45 -1.42 -6.94
CA ALA A 116 7.52 -1.57 -5.97
C ALA A 116 8.89 -1.22 -6.54
N ILE A 117 9.76 -0.67 -5.69
CA ILE A 117 11.12 -0.24 -6.03
C ILE A 117 12.05 -0.81 -4.97
N ARG A 118 13.14 -1.44 -5.40
CA ARG A 118 14.22 -1.91 -4.54
C ARG A 118 15.44 -1.01 -4.69
N VAL A 119 16.05 -0.61 -3.58
CA VAL A 119 17.30 0.17 -3.55
C VAL A 119 18.41 -0.71 -2.99
N ARG A 120 19.54 -0.80 -3.72
CA ARG A 120 20.71 -1.62 -3.40
C ARG A 120 22.01 -0.84 -3.60
#